data_AF-A0A7S2XTY5-F1
#
_entry.id   AF-A0A7S2XTY5-F1
#
_cell.length_a   1.000
_cell.length_b   1.000
_cell.length_c   1.000
_cell.angle_alpha   90.00
_cell.angle_beta   90.00
_cell.angle_gamma   90.00
#
_symmetry.space_group_name_H-M   'P 1'
#
loop_
_entity.id
_entity.type
_entity.pdbx_description
1 polymer ?
#
loop_
_entity_poly.entity_id
_entity_poly.type
_entity_poly.pdbx_seq_one_letter_code
_entity_poly.pdbx_strand_id
1 'polypeptide(L)'
;KSLAYGDRKQLAQDLRVGDIVERHMEDGDVVLFNRQPSLHKMSIMSHRAKVMPWRTFRFNECVCAPYNADFDGDEMNMHLPQTEEARAEAGHLMNVVNNL
;
A
#
# COMPACT_ATOMS: atom_id res chain seq x y z
N LYS A 1 7.97 22.38 -1.05
CA LYS A 1 9.45 22.52 -1.15
C LYS A 1 10.02 21.11 -1.27
N SER A 2 10.83 20.80 -2.28
CA SER A 2 11.38 19.45 -2.42
C SER A 2 12.45 19.20 -1.34
N LEU A 3 12.30 18.10 -0.59
CA LEU A 3 13.26 17.64 0.43
C LEU A 3 14.62 17.22 -0.17
N ALA A 4 14.73 17.18 -1.51
CA ALA A 4 15.96 16.81 -2.20
C ALA A 4 17.04 17.92 -2.19
N TYR A 5 16.65 19.18 -1.99
CA TYR A 5 17.55 20.34 -2.18
C TYR A 5 17.65 21.27 -0.96
N GLY A 6 17.03 20.93 0.18
CA GLY A 6 17.05 21.75 1.39
C GLY A 6 17.61 21.02 2.61
N ASP A 7 18.12 21.77 3.59
CA ASP A 7 18.52 21.22 4.88
C ASP A 7 17.28 20.68 5.61
N ARG A 8 17.23 19.35 5.74
CA ARG A 8 16.12 18.63 6.35
C ARG A 8 15.89 19.03 7.81
N LYS A 9 16.95 19.36 8.56
CA LYS A 9 16.82 19.74 9.98
C LYS A 9 16.13 21.09 10.12
N GLN A 10 16.51 22.05 9.28
CA GLN A 10 15.93 23.38 9.31
C GLN A 10 14.48 23.36 8.81
N LEU A 11 14.20 22.65 7.71
CA LEU A 11 12.83 22.47 7.21
C LEU A 11 11.91 21.79 8.22
N ALA A 12 12.44 20.83 9.01
CA ALA A 12 11.67 20.18 10.06
C ALA A 12 11.34 21.12 11.24
N GLN A 13 12.23 22.07 11.56
CA GLN A 13 11.98 23.07 12.60
C GLN A 13 10.92 24.10 12.18
N ASP A 14 10.80 24.37 10.88
CA ASP A 14 9.86 25.35 10.33
C ASP A 14 8.46 24.78 10.07
N LEU A 15 8.21 23.49 10.32
CA LEU A 15 6.92 22.84 10.09
C LEU A 15 5.81 23.44 10.97
N ARG A 16 4.67 23.72 10.34
CA ARG A 16 3.49 24.30 10.99
C ARG A 16 2.26 23.43 10.79
N VAL A 17 1.26 23.59 11.65
CA VAL A 17 -0.03 22.93 11.49
C VAL A 17 -0.66 23.36 10.17
N GLY A 18 -1.05 22.38 9.35
CA GLY A 18 -1.56 22.58 7.99
C GLY A 18 -0.54 22.26 6.90
N ASP A 19 0.74 22.09 7.24
CA ASP A 19 1.73 21.62 6.29
C ASP A 19 1.52 20.12 5.98
N ILE A 20 1.78 19.75 4.73
CA ILE A 20 1.67 18.36 4.25
C ILE A 20 3.08 17.76 4.18
N VAL A 21 3.24 16.59 4.79
CA VAL A 21 4.49 15.81 4.77
C VAL A 21 4.28 14.53 3.99
N GLU A 22 4.96 14.43 2.84
CA GLU A 22 5.05 13.20 2.06
C GLU A 22 6.14 12.31 2.68
N ARG A 23 5.72 11.39 3.55
CA ARG A 23 6.62 10.42 4.19
C ARG A 23 6.79 9.16 3.34
N HIS A 24 7.81 8.37 3.68
CA HIS A 24 7.95 7.02 3.15
C HIS A 24 6.84 6.10 3.69
N MET A 25 6.59 5.02 2.96
CA MET A 25 5.68 3.96 3.41
C MET A 25 6.22 3.31 4.68
N GLU A 26 5.33 3.08 5.64
CA GLU A 26 5.66 2.49 6.93
C GLU A 26 4.81 1.24 7.19
N ASP A 27 5.22 0.45 8.16
CA ASP A 27 4.47 -0.74 8.58
C ASP A 27 3.04 -0.36 9.01
N GLY A 28 2.06 -1.12 8.52
CA GLY A 28 0.65 -0.93 8.84
C GLY A 28 -0.12 -0.01 7.90
N ASP A 29 0.55 0.66 6.95
CA ASP A 29 -0.12 1.45 5.92
C ASP A 29 -1.05 0.58 5.06
N VAL A 30 -2.22 1.13 4.72
CA VAL A 30 -3.19 0.46 3.86
C VAL A 30 -2.74 0.59 2.41
N VAL A 31 -2.57 -0.55 1.74
CA VAL A 31 -2.21 -0.63 0.33
C VAL A 31 -3.22 -1.49 -0.41
N LEU A 32 -3.44 -1.19 -1.68
CA LEU A 32 -4.25 -2.01 -2.57
C LEU A 32 -3.33 -2.92 -3.38
N PHE A 33 -3.65 -4.20 -3.42
CA PHE A 33 -2.86 -5.20 -4.12
C PHE A 33 -3.71 -5.88 -5.18
N ASN A 34 -3.17 -5.95 -6.40
CA ASN A 34 -3.88 -6.40 -7.59
C ASN A 34 -3.02 -7.33 -8.45
N ARG A 35 -3.64 -8.39 -8.97
CA ARG A 35 -3.10 -9.22 -10.06
C ARG A 35 -3.91 -9.00 -11.33
N GLN A 36 -3.23 -8.82 -12.46
CA GLN A 36 -3.86 -8.75 -13.78
C GLN A 36 -3.89 -10.15 -14.43
N PRO A 37 -4.95 -10.50 -15.20
CA PRO A 37 -6.15 -9.71 -15.49
C PRO A 37 -7.15 -9.70 -14.32
N SER A 38 -7.80 -8.56 -14.10
CA SER A 38 -8.83 -8.43 -13.05
C SER A 38 -10.18 -8.98 -13.51
N LEU A 39 -10.42 -10.27 -13.28
CA LEU A 39 -11.67 -10.94 -13.69
C LEU A 39 -12.84 -10.65 -12.74
N HIS A 40 -12.55 -10.48 -11.46
CA HIS A 40 -13.56 -10.29 -10.41
C HIS A 40 -13.16 -9.16 -9.47
N LYS A 41 -14.12 -8.64 -8.70
CA LYS A 41 -13.85 -7.58 -7.69
C LYS A 41 -12.75 -7.99 -6.70
N MET A 42 -12.67 -9.29 -6.41
CA MET A 42 -11.66 -9.91 -5.54
C MET A 42 -10.24 -9.87 -6.10
N SER A 43 -10.06 -9.56 -7.38
CA SER A 43 -8.73 -9.40 -7.98
C SER A 43 -8.02 -8.12 -7.52
N ILE A 44 -8.68 -7.27 -6.74
CA ILE A 44 -8.06 -6.16 -5.99
C ILE A 44 -8.57 -6.16 -4.54
N MET A 45 -7.66 -6.20 -3.58
CA MET A 45 -8.01 -6.15 -2.15
C MET A 45 -7.04 -5.27 -1.39
N SER A 46 -7.45 -4.80 -0.21
CA SER A 46 -6.60 -4.03 0.68
C SER A 46 -5.79 -4.95 1.60
N HIS A 47 -4.51 -4.62 1.73
CA HIS A 47 -3.55 -5.29 2.60
C HIS A 47 -2.90 -4.25 3.53
N ARG A 48 -2.25 -4.74 4.58
CA ARG A 48 -1.39 -3.91 5.45
C ARG A 48 0.05 -4.09 5.04
N ALA A 49 0.72 -2.98 4.75
CA ALA A 49 2.12 -2.99 4.38
C ALA A 49 2.99 -3.51 5.53
N LYS A 50 3.98 -4.33 5.18
CA LYS A 50 5.08 -4.71 6.06
C LYS A 50 6.39 -4.58 5.29
N VAL A 51 7.16 -3.56 5.64
CA VAL A 51 8.43 -3.22 5.01
C VAL A 51 9.47 -4.25 5.45
N MET A 52 10.03 -4.94 4.48
CA MET A 52 11.06 -5.94 4.69
C MET A 52 12.25 -5.62 3.80
N PRO A 53 13.47 -6.07 4.16
CA PRO A 53 14.53 -6.16 3.16
C PRO A 53 14.05 -7.04 1.99
N TRP A 54 14.74 -7.00 0.86
CA TRP A 54 14.45 -7.70 -0.42
C TRP A 54 13.57 -6.93 -1.43
N ARG A 55 13.38 -7.50 -2.63
CA ARG A 55 12.80 -6.83 -3.82
C ARG A 55 11.53 -7.49 -4.37
N THR A 56 10.86 -8.34 -3.60
CA THR A 56 9.62 -9.00 -4.00
C THR A 56 8.46 -8.60 -3.10
N PHE A 57 7.26 -8.55 -3.67
CA PHE A 57 6.05 -8.48 -2.87
C PHE A 57 5.76 -9.84 -2.24
N ARG A 58 5.35 -9.84 -0.98
CA ARG A 58 5.00 -11.05 -0.23
C ARG A 58 3.58 -10.91 0.27
N PHE A 59 2.80 -11.97 0.09
CA PHE A 59 1.44 -12.08 0.59
C PHE A 59 1.24 -13.51 1.11
N ASN A 60 0.16 -13.74 1.85
CA ASN A 60 -0.09 -15.02 2.48
C ASN A 60 -0.68 -16.03 1.48
N GLU A 61 -0.25 -17.29 1.57
CA GLU A 61 -0.71 -18.41 0.73
C GLU A 61 -2.23 -18.56 0.71
N CYS A 62 -2.90 -18.33 1.85
CA CYS A 62 -4.36 -18.44 1.95
C CYS A 62 -5.10 -17.43 1.05
N VAL A 63 -4.40 -16.42 0.54
CA VAL A 63 -4.94 -15.35 -0.31
C VAL A 63 -4.54 -15.56 -1.79
N CYS A 64 -3.88 -16.67 -2.15
CA CYS A 64 -3.55 -16.98 -3.55
C CYS A 64 -4.80 -17.22 -4.42
N ALA A 65 -5.79 -17.94 -3.88
CA ALA A 65 -7.01 -18.31 -4.59
C ALA A 65 -7.80 -17.11 -5.17
N PRO A 66 -8.10 -16.02 -4.43
CA PRO A 66 -8.82 -14.87 -4.98
C PRO A 66 -8.06 -14.10 -6.06
N TYR A 67 -6.72 -14.13 -6.03
CA TYR A 67 -5.88 -13.55 -7.08
C TYR A 67 -5.60 -14.49 -8.24
N ASN A 68 -5.96 -15.77 -8.10
CA ASN A 68 -5.57 -16.85 -9.00
C ASN A 68 -4.04 -16.84 -9.27
N ALA A 69 -3.27 -16.53 -8.23
CA ALA A 69 -1.81 -16.35 -8.30
C ALA A 69 -1.08 -17.64 -7.92
N ASP A 70 0.07 -17.86 -8.55
CA ASP A 70 1.06 -18.85 -8.11
C ASP A 70 2.43 -18.16 -7.88
N PHE A 71 3.49 -18.95 -7.69
CA PHE A 71 4.84 -18.45 -7.39
C PHE A 71 5.88 -18.86 -8.44
N ASP A 72 5.47 -19.06 -9.69
CA ASP A 72 6.38 -19.48 -10.76
C ASP A 72 7.07 -18.31 -11.50
N GLY A 73 6.68 -17.07 -11.19
CA GLY A 73 7.15 -15.86 -11.87
C GLY A 73 6.11 -14.74 -11.97
N ASP A 74 4.91 -14.94 -11.41
CA ASP A 74 3.83 -13.96 -11.40
C ASP A 74 4.26 -12.56 -10.90
N GLU A 75 3.85 -11.53 -11.65
CA GLU A 75 4.00 -10.13 -11.28
C GLU A 75 2.67 -9.54 -10.80
N MET A 76 2.75 -8.64 -9.81
CA MET A 76 1.57 -7.98 -9.23
C MET A 76 1.79 -6.51 -8.97
N ASN A 77 0.68 -5.78 -8.98
CA ASN A 77 0.64 -4.34 -8.80
C ASN A 77 0.27 -3.97 -7.36
N MET A 78 0.90 -2.90 -6.87
CA MET A 78 0.58 -2.30 -5.58
C MET A 78 0.25 -0.82 -5.78
N HIS A 79 -0.85 -0.37 -5.16
CA HIS A 79 -1.27 1.02 -5.17
C HIS A 79 -1.38 1.54 -3.73
N LEU A 80 -0.88 2.75 -3.47
CA LEU A 80 -0.96 3.41 -2.17
C LEU A 80 -1.99 4.55 -2.22
N PRO A 81 -3.17 4.40 -1.62
CA PRO A 81 -4.16 5.48 -1.51
C PRO A 81 -3.60 6.67 -0.73
N GLN A 82 -3.79 7.89 -1.24
CA GLN A 82 -3.21 9.11 -0.66
C GLN A 82 -4.17 9.86 0.27
N THR A 83 -5.48 9.86 -0.02
CA THR A 83 -6.47 10.57 0.80
C THR A 83 -6.86 9.74 2.01
N GLU A 84 -7.14 10.40 3.13
CA GLU A 84 -7.59 9.72 4.36
C GLU A 84 -8.90 8.97 4.16
N GLU A 85 -9.82 9.54 3.37
CA GLU A 85 -11.09 8.90 3.01
C GLU A 85 -10.86 7.57 2.26
N ALA A 86 -9.98 7.57 1.25
CA ALA A 86 -9.69 6.36 0.49
C ALA A 86 -8.95 5.31 1.33
N ARG A 87 -8.06 5.73 2.25
CA ARG A 87 -7.38 4.82 3.19
C ARG A 87 -8.40 4.16 4.13
N ALA A 88 -9.35 4.93 4.65
CA ALA A 88 -10.41 4.43 5.52
C ALA A 88 -11.37 3.48 4.78
N GLU A 89 -11.83 3.87 3.59
CA GLU A 89 -12.72 3.04 2.76
C GLU A 89 -12.06 1.72 2.37
N ALA A 90 -10.83 1.77 1.86
CA ALA A 90 -10.07 0.57 1.50
C ALA A 90 -9.85 -0.34 2.71
N GLY A 91 -9.50 0.23 3.87
CA GLY A 91 -9.26 -0.54 5.10
C GLY A 91 -10.53 -1.18 5.68
N HIS A 92 -11.72 -0.63 5.40
CA HIS A 92 -12.98 -1.14 5.93
C HIS A 92 -13.70 -2.08 4.95
N LEU A 93 -13.88 -1.65 3.70
CA LEU A 93 -14.68 -2.37 2.70
C LEU A 93 -13.87 -3.40 1.91
N MET A 94 -12.60 -3.11 1.62
CA MET A 94 -11.78 -3.94 0.73
C MET A 94 -10.83 -4.89 1.47
N ASN A 95 -10.96 -4.99 2.79
CA ASN A 95 -10.07 -5.81 3.62
C ASN A 95 -10.22 -7.30 3.28
N VAL A 96 -9.09 -7.98 3.13
CA VAL A 96 -8.99 -9.42 2.87
C VAL A 96 -9.83 -10.25 3.86
N VAL A 97 -9.82 -9.92 5.15
CA VAL A 97 -10.60 -10.68 6.16
C VAL A 97 -12.12 -10.58 5.93
N ASN A 98 -12.59 -9.46 5.38
CA ASN A 98 -14.02 -9.23 5.15
C ASN A 98 -14.50 -9.80 3.82
N ASN A 99 -13.59 -10.28 2.97
CA ASN A 99 -13.89 -10.74 1.62
C ASN A 99 -13.30 -12.14 1.29
N LEU A 100 -12.70 -12.82 2.27
CA LEU A 100 -12.22 -14.21 2.17
C LEU A 100 -13.37 -15.22 2.24
#